data_AF-A0ABC9YQG5-F1
#
_entry.id   AF-A0ABC9YQG5-F1
#
_cell.length_a   1.000
_cell.length_b   1.000
_cell.length_c   1.000
_cell.angle_alpha   90.00
_cell.angle_beta   90.00
_cell.angle_gamma   90.00
#
_symmetry.space_group_name_H-M   'P 1'
#
loop_
_entity.id
_entity.type
_entity.pdbx_description
1 polymer ?
#
loop_
_entity_poly.entity_id
_entity_poly.type
_entity_poly.pdbx_seq_one_letter_code
_entity_poly.pdbx_strand_id
1 'polypeptide(L)'
;MTLTAFGVGCSDSGERTVESDGAEPVGINKEVTMPIEAMTTTVVDPGAEPRSPLRRTLEPGTTQQVTLSTEHHIEQQINNQALRDISPPSVTIPLTAQAGNDGVALTVGNVTSPDPNLAKALLHADGSQVGFDVNEQGAITALKLAPKPATSDTARAALEQSFYQAVYQSIAFPEEPVGVGAVWTVRQQVSGSVPLEQVTTATLTARDGNQLTIELNVTQTPKSTVWHLPNEAGQLEIVDYLMHGTGTIGVDLGLPLPVSGTVEVGGNQTYRDPRSSVTLRQTLRTEVQWGA
;
A
#
# COMPACT_ATOMS: atom_id res chain seq x y z
N MET A 1 8.75 -42.21 16.16
CA MET A 1 10.04 -42.14 15.44
C MET A 1 10.75 -40.88 15.90
N THR A 2 11.67 -41.07 16.84
CA THR A 2 12.60 -40.08 17.38
C THR A 2 13.81 -40.03 16.45
N LEU A 3 14.27 -38.84 16.05
CA LEU A 3 15.58 -38.69 15.42
C LEU A 3 16.45 -37.70 16.18
N THR A 4 17.67 -38.15 16.37
CA THR A 4 18.69 -37.77 17.35
C THR A 4 19.62 -36.69 16.77
N ALA A 5 20.17 -35.85 17.65
CA ALA A 5 21.31 -34.96 17.37
C ALA A 5 22.66 -35.72 17.41
N PHE A 6 23.65 -35.30 16.62
CA PHE A 6 25.13 -35.31 16.80
C PHE A 6 25.73 -34.82 15.44
N GLY A 7 26.83 -34.07 15.32
CA GLY A 7 27.87 -33.69 16.27
C GLY A 7 28.85 -32.67 15.64
N VAL A 8 29.78 -32.21 16.47
CA VAL A 8 30.79 -31.18 16.26
C VAL A 8 32.02 -31.74 15.52
N GLY A 9 32.63 -30.94 14.65
CA GLY A 9 33.97 -31.18 14.10
C GLY A 9 34.75 -29.85 13.97
N CYS A 10 35.87 -29.74 14.69
CA CYS A 10 36.87 -28.67 14.54
C CYS A 10 38.05 -29.18 13.70
N SER A 11 38.54 -28.38 12.75
CA SER A 11 39.95 -28.37 12.37
C SER A 11 40.35 -26.96 11.92
N ASP A 12 41.51 -26.53 12.40
CA ASP A 12 42.09 -25.19 12.37
C ASP A 12 43.08 -24.97 11.19
N SER A 13 43.39 -23.70 10.95
CA SER A 13 44.53 -23.08 10.24
C SER A 13 44.39 -22.69 8.76
N GLY A 14 44.44 -21.37 8.52
CA GLY A 14 44.58 -20.77 7.19
C GLY A 14 44.16 -19.30 7.15
N GLU A 15 44.98 -18.43 7.73
CA GLU A 15 44.79 -16.98 7.76
C GLU A 15 44.69 -16.38 6.35
N ARG A 16 43.59 -15.65 6.09
CA ARG A 16 43.50 -14.66 5.04
C ARG A 16 42.57 -13.55 5.52
N THR A 17 43.17 -12.45 5.96
CA THR A 17 42.50 -11.18 6.22
C THR A 17 41.81 -10.75 4.93
N VAL A 18 40.49 -10.79 4.93
CA VAL A 18 39.65 -10.04 3.99
C VAL A 18 38.74 -9.24 4.89
N GLU A 19 38.89 -7.91 4.86
CA GLU A 19 37.93 -6.98 5.45
C GLU A 19 36.55 -7.32 4.86
N SER A 20 35.74 -8.02 5.64
CA SER A 20 34.31 -8.10 5.40
C SER A 20 33.72 -6.89 6.11
N ASP A 21 33.53 -5.82 5.35
CA ASP A 21 32.68 -4.70 5.72
C ASP A 21 31.28 -5.25 6.00
N GLY A 22 30.94 -5.41 7.28
CA GLY A 22 29.81 -6.24 7.68
C GLY A 22 29.45 -6.09 9.14
N ALA A 23 28.30 -5.47 9.35
CA ALA A 23 27.56 -5.29 10.61
C ALA A 23 28.00 -4.10 11.47
N GLU A 24 27.55 -2.90 11.08
CA GLU A 24 27.18 -1.90 12.07
C GLU A 24 26.06 -2.45 12.98
N PRO A 25 26.06 -2.12 14.28
CA PRO A 25 25.09 -2.65 15.24
C PRO A 25 23.67 -2.12 14.93
N VAL A 26 22.68 -3.01 15.07
CA VAL A 26 21.25 -2.71 14.89
C VAL A 26 20.82 -1.67 15.94
N GLY A 27 20.73 -0.42 15.51
CA GLY A 27 20.33 0.73 16.31
C GLY A 27 18.82 0.88 16.41
N ILE A 28 18.36 1.00 17.65
CA ILE A 28 17.10 1.59 18.11
C ILE A 28 16.77 2.89 17.32
N ASN A 29 15.56 2.98 16.75
CA ASN A 29 15.01 4.12 15.98
C ASN A 29 15.59 4.33 14.57
N LYS A 30 15.30 3.44 13.62
CA LYS A 30 15.52 3.73 12.18
C LYS A 30 14.18 3.94 11.49
N GLU A 31 14.02 5.14 10.92
CA GLU A 31 13.08 5.36 9.84
C GLU A 31 13.33 4.32 8.74
N VAL A 32 12.26 3.68 8.29
CA VAL A 32 12.29 2.73 7.18
C VAL A 32 11.74 3.45 5.96
N THR A 33 12.59 3.62 4.95
CA THR A 33 12.17 4.18 3.66
C THR A 33 11.91 3.05 2.68
N MET A 34 10.74 3.08 2.07
CA MET A 34 10.27 2.08 1.11
C MET A 34 10.02 2.81 -0.21
N PRO A 35 10.80 2.53 -1.27
CA PRO A 35 10.61 3.17 -2.56
C PRO A 35 9.29 2.70 -3.17
N ILE A 36 8.58 3.63 -3.82
CA ILE A 36 7.37 3.36 -4.58
C ILE A 36 7.69 3.56 -6.06
N GLU A 37 7.35 2.56 -6.86
CA GLU A 37 7.57 2.61 -8.30
C GLU A 37 6.81 3.78 -8.92
N ALA A 38 7.45 4.46 -9.88
CA ALA A 38 6.89 5.66 -10.47
C ALA A 38 5.54 5.39 -11.17
N MET A 39 4.58 6.29 -10.96
CA MET A 39 3.31 6.28 -11.66
C MET A 39 3.45 6.98 -13.02
N THR A 40 2.85 6.42 -14.07
CA THR A 40 2.73 7.08 -15.37
C THR A 40 1.28 7.45 -15.63
N THR A 41 1.02 8.70 -15.99
CA THR A 41 -0.33 9.19 -16.34
C THR A 41 -0.47 9.38 -17.85
N THR A 42 -1.68 9.19 -18.38
CA THR A 42 -1.98 9.42 -19.81
C THR A 42 -3.42 9.87 -19.96
N VAL A 43 -3.63 11.04 -20.56
CA VAL A 43 -4.98 11.54 -20.86
C VAL A 43 -5.59 10.72 -22.01
N VAL A 44 -6.79 10.19 -21.78
CA VAL A 44 -7.59 9.46 -22.78
C VAL A 44 -8.63 10.38 -23.38
N ASP A 45 -9.33 11.14 -22.54
CA ASP A 45 -10.26 12.19 -22.94
C ASP A 45 -9.97 13.44 -22.07
N PRO A 46 -9.65 14.60 -22.67
CA PRO A 46 -9.37 15.82 -21.90
C PRO A 46 -10.62 16.48 -21.29
N GLY A 47 -11.83 15.99 -21.58
CA GLY A 47 -13.09 16.50 -21.03
C GLY A 47 -13.54 17.82 -21.64
N ALA A 48 -14.59 18.41 -21.05
CA ALA A 48 -15.20 19.65 -21.52
C ALA A 48 -14.33 20.89 -21.24
N GLU A 49 -14.55 21.97 -22.00
CA GLU A 49 -13.98 23.29 -21.69
C GLU A 49 -14.78 23.99 -20.57
N PRO A 50 -14.16 24.85 -19.73
CA PRO A 50 -12.73 25.20 -19.74
C PRO A 50 -11.85 24.13 -19.10
N ARG A 51 -10.71 23.84 -19.72
CA ARG A 51 -9.69 22.92 -19.18
C ARG A 51 -8.62 23.69 -18.40
N SER A 52 -8.15 23.10 -17.31
CA SER A 52 -7.04 23.68 -16.54
C SER A 52 -6.24 22.57 -15.84
N PRO A 53 -4.93 22.79 -15.61
CA PRO A 53 -4.07 21.77 -15.02
C PRO A 53 -4.53 21.39 -13.61
N LEU A 54 -4.32 20.13 -13.23
CA LEU A 54 -4.58 19.60 -11.88
C LEU A 54 -3.28 19.59 -11.07
N ARG A 55 -2.69 20.77 -10.88
CA ARG A 55 -1.45 20.91 -10.10
C ARG A 55 -1.77 21.03 -8.62
N ARG A 56 -1.10 20.23 -7.80
CA ARG A 56 -1.14 20.42 -6.35
C ARG A 56 -0.27 21.61 -5.99
N THR A 57 -0.86 22.61 -5.35
CA THR A 57 -0.14 23.75 -4.79
C THR A 57 -0.21 23.64 -3.28
N LEU A 58 0.70 22.83 -2.73
CA LEU A 58 0.81 22.64 -1.30
C LEU A 58 1.70 23.75 -0.72
N GLU A 59 1.08 24.73 -0.09
CA GLU A 59 1.82 25.76 0.64
C GLU A 59 2.55 25.09 1.83
N PRO A 60 3.88 25.24 1.98
CA PRO A 60 4.60 24.64 3.09
C PRO A 60 4.00 25.04 4.44
N GLY A 61 3.81 24.05 5.30
CA GLY A 61 3.15 24.20 6.60
C GLY A 61 1.63 24.08 6.57
N THR A 62 0.99 23.94 5.39
CA THR A 62 -0.44 23.58 5.30
C THR A 62 -0.71 22.29 6.05
N THR A 63 -1.70 22.31 6.95
CA THR A 63 -2.09 21.16 7.75
C THR A 63 -3.45 20.62 7.34
N GLN A 64 -3.62 19.32 7.47
CA GLN A 64 -4.90 18.64 7.26
C GLN A 64 -5.07 17.55 8.30
N GLN A 65 -6.24 17.47 8.91
CA GLN A 65 -6.64 16.32 9.71
C GLN A 65 -7.59 15.46 8.88
N VAL A 66 -7.32 14.16 8.84
CA VAL A 66 -8.15 13.18 8.13
C VAL A 66 -8.02 11.83 8.82
N THR A 67 -9.06 11.03 8.76
CA THR A 67 -9.09 9.65 9.21
C THR A 67 -8.94 8.73 8.01
N LEU A 68 -7.94 7.84 8.07
CA LEU A 68 -7.76 6.73 7.15
C LEU A 68 -8.36 5.47 7.78
N SER A 69 -9.28 4.79 7.08
CA SER A 69 -9.74 3.46 7.46
C SER A 69 -9.34 2.44 6.41
N THR A 70 -8.93 1.26 6.85
CA THR A 70 -8.52 0.16 5.98
C THR A 70 -9.16 -1.15 6.43
N GLU A 71 -9.70 -1.88 5.47
CA GLU A 71 -10.28 -3.20 5.66
C GLU A 71 -9.72 -4.17 4.62
N HIS A 72 -9.37 -5.39 5.03
CA HIS A 72 -9.01 -6.47 4.11
C HIS A 72 -9.81 -7.70 4.47
N HIS A 73 -10.48 -8.24 3.46
CA HIS A 73 -11.13 -9.51 3.54
C HIS A 73 -10.33 -10.53 2.73
N ILE A 74 -10.03 -11.67 3.35
CA ILE A 74 -9.35 -12.78 2.68
C ILE A 74 -10.03 -14.08 3.08
N GLU A 75 -10.77 -14.66 2.14
CA GLU A 75 -11.26 -16.04 2.26
C GLU A 75 -10.33 -16.98 1.50
N GLN A 76 -9.95 -18.08 2.14
CA GLN A 76 -9.01 -19.04 1.58
C GLN A 76 -9.58 -20.46 1.59
N GLN A 77 -9.37 -21.18 0.49
CA GLN A 77 -9.61 -22.62 0.38
C GLN A 77 -8.38 -23.36 -0.15
N ILE A 78 -8.01 -24.46 0.50
CA ILE A 78 -7.00 -25.39 -0.03
C ILE A 78 -7.72 -26.67 -0.46
N ASN A 79 -7.59 -27.04 -1.74
CA ASN A 79 -8.31 -28.16 -2.35
C ASN A 79 -9.82 -28.08 -2.03
N ASN A 80 -10.39 -29.14 -1.48
CA ASN A 80 -11.80 -29.22 -1.08
C ASN A 80 -11.97 -29.08 0.44
N GLN A 81 -11.00 -28.49 1.15
CA GLN A 81 -11.14 -28.17 2.57
C GLN A 81 -12.23 -27.10 2.77
N ALA A 82 -12.69 -26.97 4.02
CA ALA A 82 -13.56 -25.86 4.40
C ALA A 82 -12.88 -24.51 4.11
N LEU A 83 -13.67 -23.53 3.70
CA LEU A 83 -13.24 -22.13 3.59
C LEU A 83 -12.75 -21.65 4.96
N ARG A 84 -11.68 -20.88 4.95
CA ARG A 84 -11.12 -20.22 6.13
C ARG A 84 -11.05 -18.73 5.87
N ASP A 85 -11.67 -17.97 6.77
CA ASP A 85 -11.45 -16.54 6.85
C ASP A 85 -10.10 -16.30 7.53
N ILE A 86 -9.19 -15.63 6.83
CA ILE A 86 -7.87 -15.24 7.31
C ILE A 86 -7.67 -13.72 7.22
N SER A 87 -8.79 -12.98 7.19
CA SER A 87 -8.81 -11.52 7.15
C SER A 87 -8.03 -10.93 8.32
N PRO A 88 -7.07 -10.02 8.09
CA PRO A 88 -6.50 -9.23 9.17
C PRO A 88 -7.56 -8.26 9.71
N PRO A 89 -7.49 -7.85 10.99
CA PRO A 89 -8.46 -6.89 11.52
C PRO A 89 -8.35 -5.53 10.84
N SER A 90 -9.49 -4.85 10.70
CA SER A 90 -9.52 -3.48 10.17
C SER A 90 -8.86 -2.48 11.14
N VAL A 91 -8.39 -1.38 10.58
CA VAL A 91 -7.67 -0.33 11.31
C VAL A 91 -8.21 1.05 10.91
N THR A 92 -8.47 1.89 11.91
CA THR A 92 -8.85 3.29 11.73
C THR A 92 -7.77 4.18 12.35
N ILE A 93 -7.17 5.02 11.51
CA ILE A 93 -5.97 5.80 11.77
C ILE A 93 -6.29 7.29 11.59
N PRO A 94 -6.51 8.04 12.69
CA PRO A 94 -6.51 9.49 12.63
C PRO A 94 -5.12 10.00 12.23
N LEU A 95 -5.05 10.91 11.28
CA LEU A 95 -3.81 11.47 10.75
C LEU A 95 -3.85 13.00 10.85
N THR A 96 -2.72 13.57 11.28
CA THR A 96 -2.43 14.99 11.06
C THR A 96 -1.33 15.09 10.01
N ALA A 97 -1.69 15.55 8.81
CA ALA A 97 -0.77 15.80 7.73
C ALA A 97 -0.26 17.23 7.76
N GLN A 98 0.99 17.42 7.36
CA GLN A 98 1.62 18.71 7.14
C GLN A 98 2.40 18.66 5.82
N ALA A 99 2.12 19.61 4.93
CA ALA A 99 2.87 19.78 3.70
C ALA A 99 4.27 20.32 3.98
N GLY A 100 5.29 19.66 3.45
CA GLY A 100 6.66 20.15 3.35
C GLY A 100 6.97 20.63 1.93
N ASN A 101 8.25 20.91 1.65
CA ASN A 101 8.69 21.35 0.33
C ASN A 101 8.63 20.23 -0.72
N ASP A 102 9.01 19.00 -0.33
CA ASP A 102 9.19 17.86 -1.25
C ASP A 102 8.29 16.65 -0.88
N GLY A 103 7.29 16.87 -0.02
CA GLY A 103 6.49 15.77 0.50
C GLY A 103 5.48 16.15 1.58
N VAL A 104 4.95 15.13 2.23
CA VAL A 104 3.94 15.24 3.28
C VAL A 104 4.43 14.50 4.52
N ALA A 105 4.51 15.20 5.64
CA ALA A 105 4.73 14.59 6.95
C ALA A 105 3.39 14.28 7.62
N LEU A 106 3.26 13.09 8.18
CA LEU A 106 2.06 12.62 8.86
C LEU A 106 2.41 12.25 10.29
N THR A 107 1.58 12.72 11.22
CA THR A 107 1.56 12.20 12.59
C THR A 107 0.34 11.32 12.77
N VAL A 108 0.60 10.07 13.18
CA VAL A 108 -0.43 9.09 13.55
C VAL A 108 -1.04 9.49 14.89
N GLY A 109 -2.36 9.59 14.96
CA GLY A 109 -3.13 9.81 16.19
C GLY A 109 -3.48 8.51 16.90
N ASN A 110 -4.59 8.53 17.66
CA ASN A 110 -5.06 7.36 18.39
C ASN A 110 -5.69 6.32 17.44
N VAL A 111 -4.91 5.28 17.11
CA VAL A 111 -5.33 4.22 16.19
C VAL A 111 -6.26 3.23 16.88
N THR A 112 -7.32 2.83 16.18
CA THR A 112 -8.32 1.90 16.72
C THR A 112 -8.53 0.70 15.80
N SER A 113 -8.98 -0.41 16.38
CA SER A 113 -9.37 -1.62 15.68
C SER A 113 -10.52 -2.30 16.45
N PRO A 114 -11.48 -2.96 15.77
CA PRO A 114 -12.50 -3.74 16.46
C PRO A 114 -11.94 -5.02 17.09
N ASP A 115 -10.77 -5.52 16.66
CA ASP A 115 -10.12 -6.66 17.29
C ASP A 115 -9.42 -6.24 18.60
N PRO A 116 -9.76 -6.86 19.75
CA PRO A 116 -9.24 -6.42 21.05
C PRO A 116 -7.72 -6.65 21.20
N ASN A 117 -7.15 -7.66 20.51
CA ASN A 117 -5.71 -7.92 20.59
C ASN A 117 -4.93 -6.86 19.80
N LEU A 118 -5.39 -6.53 18.59
CA LEU A 118 -4.80 -5.48 17.79
C LEU A 118 -5.01 -4.11 18.43
N ALA A 119 -6.21 -3.81 18.95
CA ALA A 119 -6.49 -2.57 19.67
C ALA A 119 -5.52 -2.38 20.85
N LYS A 120 -5.24 -3.45 21.62
CA LYS A 120 -4.23 -3.41 22.69
C LYS A 120 -2.82 -3.18 22.16
N ALA A 121 -2.45 -3.81 21.05
CA ALA A 121 -1.14 -3.64 20.42
C ALA A 121 -0.90 -2.21 19.91
N LEU A 122 -1.96 -1.51 19.49
CA LEU A 122 -1.95 -0.16 18.94
C LEU A 122 -1.88 0.97 19.98
N LEU A 123 -2.03 0.69 21.28
CA LEU A 123 -2.06 1.71 22.35
C LEU A 123 -0.85 2.66 22.37
N HIS A 124 0.30 2.22 21.85
CA HIS A 124 1.55 2.99 21.82
C HIS A 124 1.93 3.46 20.41
N ALA A 125 1.01 3.40 19.44
CA ALA A 125 1.22 3.88 18.07
C ALA A 125 1.07 5.42 17.95
N ASP A 126 0.29 6.06 18.83
CA ASP A 126 0.05 7.51 18.80
C ASP A 126 1.35 8.32 18.86
N GLY A 127 1.49 9.25 17.92
CA GLY A 127 2.66 10.06 17.67
C GLY A 127 3.69 9.44 16.72
N SER A 128 3.45 8.23 16.20
CA SER A 128 4.32 7.64 15.14
C SER A 128 4.33 8.54 13.91
N GLN A 129 5.49 8.64 13.27
CA GLN A 129 5.68 9.51 12.12
C GLN A 129 5.64 8.69 10.83
N VAL A 130 4.97 9.24 9.82
CA VAL A 130 4.94 8.70 8.46
C VAL A 130 5.25 9.82 7.49
N GLY A 131 5.98 9.53 6.42
CA GLY A 131 6.33 10.50 5.39
C GLY A 131 5.98 9.96 4.01
N PHE A 132 5.47 10.85 3.15
CA PHE A 132 5.36 10.61 1.73
C PHE A 132 6.26 11.58 0.97
N ASP A 133 7.13 11.05 0.12
CA ASP A 133 7.75 11.86 -0.93
C ASP A 133 6.79 11.90 -2.11
N VAL A 134 6.58 13.09 -2.67
CA VAL A 134 5.55 13.33 -3.70
C VAL A 134 6.15 14.11 -4.85
N ASN A 135 5.87 13.70 -6.08
CA ASN A 135 6.28 14.46 -7.27
C ASN A 135 5.28 15.55 -7.64
N GLU A 136 5.58 16.35 -8.67
CA GLU A 136 4.74 17.48 -9.09
C GLU A 136 3.32 17.06 -9.54
N GLN A 137 3.15 15.83 -10.01
CA GLN A 137 1.88 15.24 -10.43
C GLN A 137 1.08 14.65 -9.25
N GLY A 138 1.59 14.75 -8.03
CA GLY A 138 0.95 14.21 -6.83
C GLY A 138 1.19 12.71 -6.60
N ALA A 139 2.03 12.06 -7.42
CA ALA A 139 2.37 10.66 -7.23
C ALA A 139 3.31 10.47 -6.04
N ILE A 140 3.00 9.49 -5.19
CA ILE A 140 3.85 9.12 -4.06
C ILE A 140 5.02 8.27 -4.59
N THR A 141 6.25 8.69 -4.30
CA THR A 141 7.49 8.04 -4.78
C THR A 141 8.25 7.33 -3.68
N ALA A 142 7.98 7.64 -2.41
CA ALA A 142 8.49 6.89 -1.27
C ALA A 142 7.53 6.96 -0.08
N LEU A 143 7.48 5.87 0.68
CA LEU A 143 6.83 5.78 1.99
C LEU A 143 7.90 5.64 3.08
N LYS A 144 7.90 6.57 4.02
CA LYS A 144 8.79 6.60 5.18
C LYS A 144 8.00 6.26 6.43
N LEU A 145 8.41 5.25 7.18
CA LEU A 145 7.80 4.88 8.44
C LEU A 145 8.80 5.04 9.58
N ALA A 146 8.45 5.85 10.57
CA ALA A 146 9.17 5.99 11.82
C ALA A 146 8.22 5.73 13.01
N PRO A 147 7.90 4.45 13.28
CA PRO A 147 7.12 4.06 14.45
C PRO A 147 7.84 4.46 15.74
N LYS A 148 7.08 4.71 16.80
CA LYS A 148 7.69 4.92 18.12
C LYS A 148 8.34 3.64 18.62
N PRO A 149 9.42 3.71 19.40
CA PRO A 149 10.10 2.51 19.92
C PRO A 149 9.23 1.65 20.86
N ALA A 150 8.15 2.22 21.42
CA ALA A 150 7.17 1.47 22.22
C ALA A 150 6.07 0.81 21.36
N THR A 151 6.01 1.07 20.05
CA THR A 151 5.07 0.44 19.13
C THR A 151 5.48 -1.01 18.92
N SER A 152 4.57 -1.94 19.19
CA SER A 152 4.81 -3.38 19.00
C SER A 152 4.98 -3.74 17.52
N ASP A 153 5.64 -4.86 17.22
CA ASP A 153 5.79 -5.36 15.84
C ASP A 153 4.43 -5.61 15.15
N THR A 154 3.44 -6.08 15.90
CA THR A 154 2.08 -6.29 15.39
C THR A 154 1.42 -4.97 14.99
N ALA A 155 1.54 -3.93 15.83
CA ALA A 155 1.04 -2.60 15.49
C ALA A 155 1.80 -1.99 14.30
N ARG A 156 3.13 -2.14 14.28
CA ARG A 156 3.97 -1.68 13.18
C ARG A 156 3.55 -2.32 11.86
N ALA A 157 3.36 -3.63 11.83
CA ALA A 157 2.94 -4.36 10.63
C ALA A 157 1.54 -3.93 10.16
N ALA A 158 0.60 -3.73 11.08
CA ALA A 158 -0.74 -3.25 10.74
C ALA A 158 -0.72 -1.84 10.14
N LEU A 159 0.08 -0.92 10.70
CA LEU A 159 0.28 0.43 10.14
C LEU A 159 0.92 0.37 8.76
N GLU A 160 2.02 -0.38 8.63
CA GLU A 160 2.75 -0.56 7.38
C GLU A 160 1.82 -1.06 6.26
N GLN A 161 1.03 -2.09 6.55
CA GLN A 161 0.02 -2.62 5.63
C GLN A 161 -1.02 -1.55 5.23
N SER A 162 -1.55 -0.81 6.21
CA SER A 162 -2.57 0.23 5.98
C SER A 162 -2.04 1.33 5.06
N PHE A 163 -0.82 1.81 5.30
CA PHE A 163 -0.21 2.85 4.47
C PHE A 163 0.16 2.34 3.07
N TYR A 164 0.58 1.09 2.92
CA TYR A 164 0.80 0.52 1.59
C TYR A 164 -0.46 0.55 0.74
N GLN A 165 -1.62 0.21 1.30
CA GLN A 165 -2.86 0.24 0.52
C GLN A 165 -3.29 1.66 0.20
N ALA A 166 -3.17 2.58 1.15
CA ALA A 166 -3.40 3.99 0.92
C ALA A 166 -2.54 4.54 -0.23
N VAL A 167 -1.25 4.14 -0.30
CA VAL A 167 -0.33 4.52 -1.38
C VAL A 167 -0.75 3.92 -2.71
N TYR A 168 -0.99 2.61 -2.78
CA TYR A 168 -1.35 1.95 -4.05
C TYR A 168 -2.75 2.31 -4.56
N GLN A 169 -3.62 2.84 -3.70
CA GLN A 169 -4.94 3.37 -4.08
C GLN A 169 -4.96 4.90 -4.22
N SER A 170 -3.81 5.56 -4.09
CA SER A 170 -3.67 6.98 -4.41
C SER A 170 -3.75 7.26 -5.92
N ILE A 171 -4.00 8.52 -6.28
CA ILE A 171 -4.10 8.96 -7.67
C ILE A 171 -3.01 9.99 -8.00
N ALA A 172 -2.44 9.87 -9.19
CA ALA A 172 -1.60 10.88 -9.80
C ALA A 172 -2.38 11.63 -10.89
N PHE A 173 -2.04 12.90 -11.09
CA PHE A 173 -2.70 13.78 -12.05
C PHE A 173 -1.95 13.85 -13.39
N PRO A 174 -2.66 14.05 -14.52
CA PRO A 174 -2.03 14.32 -15.80
C PRO A 174 -1.38 15.71 -15.83
N GLU A 175 -0.37 15.88 -16.67
CA GLU A 175 0.26 17.20 -16.90
C GLU A 175 -0.61 18.09 -17.78
N GLU A 176 -1.34 17.47 -18.72
CA GLU A 176 -2.21 18.15 -19.65
C GLU A 176 -3.42 18.78 -18.92
N PRO A 177 -3.84 20.01 -19.30
CA PRO A 177 -5.06 20.60 -18.79
C PRO A 177 -6.29 19.75 -19.09
N VAL A 178 -7.11 19.53 -18.08
CA VAL A 178 -8.35 18.75 -18.18
C VAL A 178 -9.53 19.52 -17.61
N GLY A 179 -10.73 19.21 -18.10
CA GLY A 179 -11.99 19.74 -17.59
C GLY A 179 -12.92 18.64 -17.10
N VAL A 180 -14.11 19.01 -16.66
CA VAL A 180 -15.10 18.04 -16.17
C VAL A 180 -15.44 17.04 -17.29
N GLY A 181 -15.57 15.76 -16.92
CA GLY A 181 -15.75 14.64 -17.82
C GLY A 181 -14.44 14.07 -18.37
N ALA A 182 -13.28 14.64 -18.02
CA ALA A 182 -12.00 14.11 -18.45
C ALA A 182 -11.73 12.71 -17.90
N VAL A 183 -11.06 11.90 -18.71
CA VAL A 183 -10.64 10.54 -18.40
C VAL A 183 -9.14 10.42 -18.61
N TRP A 184 -8.42 9.90 -17.63
CA TRP A 184 -7.00 9.56 -17.75
C TRP A 184 -6.71 8.22 -17.09
N THR A 185 -5.65 7.56 -17.55
CA THR A 185 -5.15 6.33 -16.93
C THR A 185 -3.91 6.62 -16.11
N VAL A 186 -3.81 5.96 -14.96
CA VAL A 186 -2.60 5.91 -14.12
C VAL A 186 -2.12 4.47 -14.07
N ARG A 187 -0.90 4.24 -14.54
CA ARG A 187 -0.25 2.93 -14.55
C ARG A 187 0.86 2.91 -13.50
N GLN A 188 0.85 1.89 -12.65
CA GLN A 188 1.85 1.72 -11.58
C GLN A 188 2.17 0.23 -11.38
N GLN A 189 3.37 -0.05 -10.87
CA GLN A 189 3.72 -1.40 -10.43
C GLN A 189 3.45 -1.54 -8.94
N VAL A 190 2.69 -2.56 -8.56
CA VAL A 190 2.48 -2.90 -7.16
C VAL A 190 3.52 -3.94 -6.78
N SER A 191 4.42 -3.53 -5.90
CA SER A 191 5.46 -4.40 -5.35
C SER A 191 4.86 -5.27 -4.25
N GLY A 192 5.16 -6.56 -4.30
CA GLY A 192 4.63 -7.57 -3.38
C GLY A 192 5.19 -8.95 -3.72
N SER A 193 4.70 -9.97 -3.02
CA SER A 193 5.11 -11.36 -3.28
C SER A 193 4.71 -11.84 -4.68
N VAL A 194 3.62 -11.28 -5.22
CA VAL A 194 3.27 -11.33 -6.65
C VAL A 194 3.38 -9.91 -7.19
N PRO A 195 4.33 -9.60 -8.08
CA PRO A 195 4.41 -8.28 -8.69
C PRO A 195 3.22 -8.07 -9.63
N LEU A 196 2.49 -6.97 -9.45
CA LEU A 196 1.31 -6.64 -10.24
C LEU A 196 1.55 -5.39 -11.10
N GLU A 197 0.89 -5.35 -12.24
CA GLU A 197 0.63 -4.12 -12.97
C GLU A 197 -0.78 -3.66 -12.63
N GLN A 198 -0.88 -2.45 -12.07
CA GLN A 198 -2.13 -1.79 -11.78
C GLN A 198 -2.39 -0.68 -12.79
N VAL A 199 -3.60 -0.68 -13.35
CA VAL A 199 -4.11 0.41 -14.19
C VAL A 199 -5.36 0.95 -13.52
N THR A 200 -5.31 2.23 -13.14
CA THR A 200 -6.43 2.99 -12.61
C THR A 200 -6.93 3.94 -13.70
N THR A 201 -8.18 3.78 -14.14
CA THR A 201 -8.86 4.76 -14.98
C THR A 201 -9.59 5.75 -14.07
N ALA A 202 -9.19 7.01 -14.14
CA ALA A 202 -9.76 8.09 -13.35
C ALA A 202 -10.64 8.99 -14.24
N THR A 203 -11.82 9.35 -13.72
CA THR A 203 -12.77 10.26 -14.39
C THR A 203 -13.05 11.45 -13.50
N LEU A 204 -12.78 12.67 -13.97
CA LEU A 204 -13.11 13.90 -13.25
C LEU A 204 -14.61 14.20 -13.38
N THR A 205 -15.41 13.80 -12.40
CA THR A 205 -16.88 13.92 -12.46
C THR A 205 -17.37 15.29 -12.02
N ALA A 206 -16.64 15.98 -11.14
CA ALA A 206 -16.96 17.34 -10.72
C ALA A 206 -15.70 18.14 -10.37
N ARG A 207 -15.75 19.46 -10.59
CA ARG A 207 -14.72 20.41 -10.20
C ARG A 207 -15.34 21.73 -9.75
N ASP A 208 -15.02 22.14 -8.53
CA ASP A 208 -15.31 23.48 -8.00
C ASP A 208 -14.02 24.09 -7.44
N GLY A 209 -13.40 24.99 -8.22
CA GLY A 209 -12.07 25.50 -7.90
C GLY A 209 -11.03 24.39 -7.77
N ASN A 210 -10.53 24.20 -6.54
CA ASN A 210 -9.56 23.17 -6.17
C ASN A 210 -10.19 21.85 -5.72
N GLN A 211 -11.52 21.83 -5.49
CA GLN A 211 -12.24 20.64 -5.05
C GLN A 211 -12.63 19.79 -6.25
N LEU A 212 -12.12 18.57 -6.27
CA LEU A 212 -12.32 17.59 -7.33
C LEU A 212 -13.10 16.40 -6.78
N THR A 213 -14.06 15.91 -7.56
CA THR A 213 -14.62 14.56 -7.37
C THR A 213 -14.14 13.68 -8.51
N ILE A 214 -13.51 12.57 -8.18
CA ILE A 214 -12.88 11.68 -9.15
C ILE A 214 -13.40 10.27 -8.93
N GLU A 215 -14.00 9.69 -9.96
CA GLU A 215 -14.34 8.28 -9.99
C GLU A 215 -13.12 7.47 -10.44
N LEU A 216 -12.86 6.35 -9.77
CA LEU A 216 -11.74 5.47 -10.04
C LEU A 216 -12.26 4.09 -10.44
N ASN A 217 -11.67 3.53 -11.49
CA ASN A 217 -11.85 2.14 -11.90
C ASN A 217 -10.48 1.47 -11.95
N VAL A 218 -10.24 0.49 -11.09
CA VAL A 218 -8.94 -0.15 -10.90
C VAL A 218 -8.93 -1.55 -11.51
N THR A 219 -7.83 -1.89 -12.15
CA THR A 219 -7.54 -3.24 -12.67
C THR A 219 -6.15 -3.63 -12.25
N GLN A 220 -5.98 -4.83 -11.69
CA GLN A 220 -4.66 -5.38 -11.38
C GLN A 220 -4.45 -6.70 -12.12
N THR A 221 -3.27 -6.84 -12.72
CA THR A 221 -2.87 -8.04 -13.46
C THR A 221 -1.48 -8.49 -13.01
N PRO A 222 -1.22 -9.80 -12.84
CA PRO A 222 0.11 -10.28 -12.49
C PRO A 222 1.09 -10.07 -13.63
N LYS A 223 2.33 -9.67 -13.29
CA LYS A 223 3.43 -9.61 -14.27
C LYS A 223 4.18 -10.94 -14.42
N SER A 224 3.79 -11.96 -13.66
CA SER A 224 4.39 -13.30 -13.63
C SER A 224 3.28 -14.35 -13.65
N THR A 225 3.57 -15.53 -14.20
CA THR A 225 2.69 -16.71 -14.11
C THR A 225 2.98 -17.55 -12.87
N VAL A 226 3.92 -17.14 -12.02
CA VAL A 226 4.36 -17.85 -10.82
C VAL A 226 4.43 -16.88 -9.65
N TRP A 227 3.89 -17.31 -8.51
CA TRP A 227 4.06 -16.70 -7.21
C TRP A 227 5.18 -17.41 -6.44
N HIS A 228 6.23 -16.69 -6.08
CA HIS A 228 7.27 -17.17 -5.17
C HIS A 228 6.83 -16.94 -3.72
N LEU A 229 6.70 -18.04 -2.97
CA LEU A 229 6.29 -17.96 -1.58
C LEU A 229 7.45 -17.38 -0.73
N PRO A 230 7.15 -16.59 0.31
CA PRO A 230 8.16 -16.06 1.23
C PRO A 230 9.01 -17.17 1.88
N ASN A 231 10.19 -16.81 2.37
CA ASN A 231 11.09 -17.69 3.14
C ASN A 231 11.47 -18.99 2.41
N GLU A 232 11.63 -18.92 1.08
CA GLU A 232 11.98 -20.06 0.22
C GLU A 232 11.01 -21.26 0.36
N ALA A 233 9.75 -21.00 0.76
CA ALA A 233 8.74 -22.04 0.95
C ALA A 233 8.27 -22.71 -0.35
N GLY A 234 8.78 -22.28 -1.50
CA GLY A 234 8.50 -22.83 -2.82
C GLY A 234 7.82 -21.82 -3.74
N GLN A 235 7.13 -22.33 -4.76
CA GLN A 235 6.45 -21.51 -5.75
C GLN A 235 5.10 -22.13 -6.11
N LEU A 236 4.13 -21.29 -6.45
CA LEU A 236 2.83 -21.70 -6.98
C LEU A 236 2.63 -21.09 -8.37
N GLU A 237 2.07 -21.87 -9.29
CA GLU A 237 1.59 -21.37 -10.58
C GLU A 237 0.31 -20.55 -10.39
N ILE A 238 0.24 -19.39 -11.02
CA ILE A 238 -0.94 -18.53 -11.05
C ILE A 238 -1.83 -19.05 -12.19
N VAL A 239 -2.94 -19.69 -11.83
CA VAL A 239 -3.89 -20.28 -12.78
C VAL A 239 -4.92 -19.26 -13.22
N ASP A 240 -5.41 -18.48 -12.26
CA ASP A 240 -6.38 -17.41 -12.50
C ASP A 240 -6.08 -16.26 -11.54
N TYR A 241 -6.17 -15.04 -12.06
CA TYR A 241 -5.98 -13.83 -11.27
C TYR A 241 -6.78 -12.71 -11.90
N LEU A 242 -7.87 -12.34 -11.23
CA LEU A 242 -8.71 -11.24 -11.65
C LEU A 242 -9.01 -10.36 -10.44
N MET A 243 -8.48 -9.15 -10.47
CA MET A 243 -8.70 -8.13 -9.44
C MET A 243 -9.21 -6.86 -10.10
N HIS A 244 -10.38 -6.42 -9.67
CA HIS A 244 -11.03 -5.19 -10.12
C HIS A 244 -11.39 -4.33 -8.92
N GLY A 245 -11.45 -3.03 -9.13
CA GLY A 245 -11.89 -2.12 -8.09
C GLY A 245 -12.62 -0.92 -8.63
N THR A 246 -13.38 -0.29 -7.77
CA THR A 246 -14.11 0.94 -8.05
C THR A 246 -14.04 1.84 -6.83
N GLY A 247 -14.09 3.14 -7.05
CA GLY A 247 -14.13 4.09 -5.95
C GLY A 247 -14.47 5.49 -6.38
N THR A 248 -14.70 6.34 -5.41
CA THR A 248 -14.82 7.79 -5.61
C THR A 248 -14.03 8.48 -4.53
N ILE A 249 -13.20 9.43 -4.94
CA ILE A 249 -12.38 10.24 -4.04
C ILE A 249 -12.67 11.72 -4.22
N GLY A 250 -12.71 12.42 -3.09
CA GLY A 250 -12.71 13.87 -3.00
C GLY A 250 -11.28 14.36 -2.77
N VAL A 251 -10.80 15.26 -3.62
CA VAL A 251 -9.46 15.85 -3.50
C VAL A 251 -9.58 17.37 -3.47
N ASP A 252 -8.84 18.02 -2.58
CA ASP A 252 -8.55 19.46 -2.67
C ASP A 252 -7.09 19.61 -3.11
N LEU A 253 -6.85 20.30 -4.23
CA LEU A 253 -5.50 20.52 -4.76
C LEU A 253 -4.59 21.33 -3.82
N GLY A 254 -5.15 22.03 -2.84
CA GLY A 254 -4.40 22.75 -1.80
C GLY A 254 -4.11 21.95 -0.53
N LEU A 255 -4.65 20.73 -0.39
CA LEU A 255 -4.48 19.89 0.81
C LEU A 255 -3.60 18.67 0.52
N PRO A 256 -2.82 18.17 1.49
CA PRO A 256 -1.82 17.11 1.28
C PRO A 256 -2.39 15.70 1.07
N LEU A 257 -3.61 15.41 1.52
CA LEU A 257 -4.28 14.10 1.42
C LEU A 257 -5.70 14.25 0.83
N PRO A 258 -6.33 13.15 0.36
CA PRO A 258 -7.75 13.17 0.01
C PRO A 258 -8.61 13.68 1.18
N VAL A 259 -9.66 14.44 0.88
CA VAL A 259 -10.57 14.99 1.91
C VAL A 259 -11.68 14.01 2.27
N SER A 260 -12.01 13.12 1.33
CA SER A 260 -13.02 12.08 1.49
C SER A 260 -12.86 11.01 0.42
N GLY A 261 -13.52 9.87 0.60
CA GLY A 261 -13.72 8.89 -0.45
C GLY A 261 -13.48 7.47 -0.02
N THR A 262 -13.88 6.53 -0.86
CA THR A 262 -13.70 5.11 -0.65
C THR A 262 -13.26 4.48 -1.96
N VAL A 263 -12.30 3.56 -1.89
CA VAL A 263 -11.85 2.73 -3.00
C VAL A 263 -11.85 1.28 -2.53
N GLU A 264 -12.60 0.44 -3.24
CA GLU A 264 -12.62 -1.00 -3.02
C GLU A 264 -11.92 -1.68 -4.19
N VAL A 265 -11.02 -2.62 -3.91
CA VAL A 265 -10.38 -3.50 -4.90
C VAL A 265 -10.51 -4.94 -4.43
N GLY A 266 -11.08 -5.82 -5.26
CA GLY A 266 -11.33 -7.20 -4.90
C GLY A 266 -11.40 -8.13 -6.10
N GLY A 267 -11.44 -9.43 -5.82
CA GLY A 267 -11.47 -10.43 -6.86
C GLY A 267 -11.05 -11.83 -6.40
N ASN A 268 -10.88 -12.71 -7.39
CA ASN A 268 -10.58 -14.11 -7.17
C ASN A 268 -9.18 -14.44 -7.68
N GLN A 269 -8.50 -15.31 -6.94
CA GLN A 269 -7.16 -15.79 -7.28
C GLN A 269 -7.13 -17.31 -7.13
N THR A 270 -6.57 -18.00 -8.11
CA THR A 270 -6.34 -19.44 -8.06
C THR A 270 -4.87 -19.74 -8.33
N TYR A 271 -4.27 -20.48 -7.42
CA TYR A 271 -2.89 -20.93 -7.49
C TYR A 271 -2.81 -22.46 -7.45
N ARG A 272 -1.80 -23.03 -8.11
CA ARG A 272 -1.53 -24.47 -8.13
C ARG A 272 -0.09 -24.76 -7.77
N ASP A 273 0.14 -25.76 -6.93
CA ASP A 273 1.50 -26.28 -6.72
C ASP A 273 1.91 -27.13 -7.94
N PRO A 274 3.01 -26.80 -8.66
CA PRO A 274 3.44 -27.56 -9.83
C PRO A 274 3.92 -28.98 -9.50
N ARG A 275 4.27 -29.26 -8.24
CA ARG A 275 4.80 -30.56 -7.79
C ARG A 275 3.74 -31.48 -7.20
N SER A 276 2.52 -30.98 -7.02
CA SER A 276 1.41 -31.74 -6.44
C SER A 276 0.09 -31.41 -7.13
N SER A 277 -1.02 -32.01 -6.68
CA SER A 277 -2.36 -31.62 -7.12
C SER A 277 -2.98 -30.56 -6.21
N VAL A 278 -2.19 -29.90 -5.35
CA VAL A 278 -2.71 -28.90 -4.41
C VAL A 278 -3.11 -27.64 -5.15
N THR A 279 -4.33 -27.19 -4.91
CA THR A 279 -4.88 -25.92 -5.41
C THR A 279 -5.21 -25.01 -4.23
N LEU A 280 -4.82 -23.76 -4.32
CA LEU A 280 -5.17 -22.69 -3.39
C LEU A 280 -6.12 -21.72 -4.11
N ARG A 281 -7.30 -21.49 -3.56
CA ARG A 281 -8.25 -20.48 -4.03
C ARG A 281 -8.40 -19.40 -2.97
N GLN A 282 -8.37 -18.15 -3.40
CA GLN A 282 -8.57 -17.00 -2.51
C GLN A 282 -9.56 -16.02 -3.12
N THR A 283 -10.44 -15.49 -2.27
CA THR A 283 -11.27 -14.33 -2.55
C THR A 283 -10.73 -13.19 -1.72
N LEU A 284 -10.38 -12.08 -2.36
CA LEU A 284 -9.83 -10.91 -1.68
C LEU A 284 -10.75 -9.70 -1.88
N ARG A 285 -10.88 -8.88 -0.85
CA ARG A 285 -11.38 -7.51 -0.94
C ARG A 285 -10.49 -6.63 -0.09
N THR A 286 -10.16 -5.45 -0.58
CA THR A 286 -9.45 -4.42 0.17
C THR A 286 -10.18 -3.11 -0.02
N GLU A 287 -10.53 -2.46 1.08
CA GLU A 287 -11.15 -1.15 1.10
C GLU A 287 -10.23 -0.15 1.78
N VAL A 288 -10.07 1.02 1.16
CA VAL A 288 -9.46 2.20 1.77
C VAL A 288 -10.49 3.31 1.78
N GLN A 289 -10.68 3.92 2.94
CA GLN A 289 -11.56 5.06 3.13
C GLN A 289 -10.81 6.25 3.71
N TRP A 290 -11.09 7.43 3.17
CA TRP A 290 -10.71 8.74 3.70
C TRP A 290 -11.96 9.48 4.17
N GLY A 291 -11.88 10.15 5.31
CA GLY A 291 -12.96 10.99 5.82
C GLY A 291 -12.55 11.74 7.07
N ALA A 292 -13.41 12.63 7.56
CA ALA A 292 -13.20 13.30 8.84
C ALA A 292 -13.41 12.30 10.00
#